data_AF-A0A7C6VMQ5-F1
#
_entry.id   AF-A0A7C6VMQ5-F1
#
_cell.length_a   1.000
_cell.length_b   1.000
_cell.length_c   1.000
_cell.angle_alpha   90.00
_cell.angle_beta   90.00
_cell.angle_gamma   90.00
#
_symmetry.space_group_name_H-M   'P 1'
#
loop_
_entity.id
_entity.type
_entity.pdbx_description
1 polymer ?
#
loop_
_entity_poly.entity_id
_entity_poly.type
_entity_poly.pdbx_seq_one_letter_code
_entity_poly.pdbx_strand_id
1 'polypeptide(L)'
;EVTGGQDTVGVRVPSHPVALALLRAFDGGLAAPSANRFGRISPTTAAHVQEELGERVAMILDGGACEVGIESTILDFSRDVPEILRPGAISPEDIARVIGRRPRVRGEVEPAPSADAAVAPLAPRVSGALAAHYAPRTPLRLVEPALLAEEAAALAGEGSRVAVLAHSIPDPQDGRLTWRSLPAEPAAYAQGLYASLRALDAVGADFILIEALPGGPGWRAVADRLGRAAVGSGGGDA
;
A
#
# COMPACT_ATOMS: atom_id res chain seq x y z
N GLU A 1 -15.35 13.48 -14.78
CA GLU A 1 -15.52 12.18 -15.47
C GLU A 1 -14.82 11.09 -14.66
N VAL A 2 -15.42 9.91 -14.50
CA VAL A 2 -14.94 8.84 -13.58
C VAL A 2 -13.67 8.15 -14.10
N THR A 3 -13.49 8.04 -15.41
CA THR A 3 -12.38 7.31 -16.04
C THR A 3 -11.09 8.14 -16.17
N GLY A 4 -11.15 9.45 -15.85
CA GLY A 4 -10.05 10.37 -16.08
C GLY A 4 -9.70 10.52 -17.57
N GLY A 5 -10.71 10.43 -18.45
CA GLY A 5 -10.55 10.48 -19.91
C GLY A 5 -9.99 9.20 -20.53
N GLN A 6 -10.15 8.05 -19.87
CA GLN A 6 -9.75 6.74 -20.39
C GLN A 6 -10.96 5.98 -20.95
N ASP A 7 -10.71 5.10 -21.93
CA ASP A 7 -11.72 4.22 -22.51
C ASP A 7 -12.06 3.01 -21.63
N THR A 8 -11.34 2.83 -20.51
CA THR A 8 -11.50 1.72 -19.59
C THR A 8 -11.99 2.18 -18.21
N VAL A 9 -12.69 1.30 -17.51
CA VAL A 9 -13.22 1.55 -16.15
C VAL A 9 -12.80 0.44 -15.20
N GLY A 10 -12.32 0.82 -14.02
CA GLY A 10 -12.04 -0.11 -12.93
C GLY A 10 -13.28 -0.34 -12.08
N VAL A 11 -13.69 -1.60 -11.92
CA VAL A 11 -14.88 -1.99 -11.15
C VAL A 11 -14.47 -2.99 -10.06
N ARG A 12 -15.10 -2.89 -8.89
CA ARG A 12 -14.96 -3.87 -7.80
C ARG A 12 -16.28 -4.02 -7.05
N VAL A 13 -16.49 -5.18 -6.45
CA VAL A 13 -17.53 -5.40 -5.43
C VAL A 13 -16.82 -5.51 -4.08
N PRO A 14 -17.04 -4.59 -3.13
CA PRO A 14 -16.37 -4.64 -1.84
C PRO A 14 -16.92 -5.80 -1.00
N SER A 15 -16.02 -6.58 -0.39
CA SER A 15 -16.39 -7.62 0.58
C SER A 15 -16.51 -7.03 1.99
N HIS A 16 -17.40 -6.05 2.19
CA HIS A 16 -17.62 -5.42 3.49
C HIS A 16 -19.12 -5.14 3.73
N PRO A 17 -19.72 -5.58 4.85
CA PRO A 17 -21.16 -5.50 5.05
C PRO A 17 -21.70 -4.06 5.02
N VAL A 18 -20.99 -3.11 5.64
CA VAL A 18 -21.38 -1.68 5.63
C VAL A 18 -21.31 -1.10 4.22
N ALA A 19 -20.29 -1.43 3.43
CA ALA A 19 -20.14 -0.91 2.07
C ALA A 19 -21.23 -1.49 1.14
N LEU A 20 -21.55 -2.78 1.30
CA LEU A 20 -22.63 -3.43 0.57
C LEU A 20 -24.00 -2.87 0.95
N ALA A 21 -24.25 -2.59 2.23
CA ALA A 21 -25.48 -1.95 2.69
C ALA A 21 -25.64 -0.54 2.10
N LEU A 22 -24.55 0.24 2.07
CA LEU A 22 -24.53 1.56 1.43
C LEU A 22 -24.86 1.47 -0.06
N LEU A 23 -24.19 0.58 -0.81
CA LEU A 23 -24.42 0.41 -2.25
C LEU A 23 -25.86 0.00 -2.56
N ARG A 24 -26.46 -0.87 -1.73
CA ARG A 24 -27.88 -1.26 -1.87
C ARG A 24 -28.83 -0.10 -1.58
N ALA A 25 -28.53 0.72 -0.57
CA ALA A 25 -29.35 1.88 -0.24
C ALA A 25 -29.22 3.00 -1.28
N PHE A 26 -28.03 3.15 -1.89
CA PHE A 26 -27.75 4.14 -2.93
C PHE A 26 -28.33 3.76 -4.30
N ASP A 27 -28.54 2.47 -4.56
CA ASP A 27 -29.08 1.92 -5.81
C ASP A 27 -28.27 2.35 -7.06
N GLY A 28 -26.93 2.29 -6.94
CA GLY A 28 -26.02 2.73 -8.01
C GLY A 28 -24.55 2.41 -7.76
N GLY A 29 -23.71 2.78 -8.73
CA GLY A 29 -22.26 2.67 -8.61
C GLY A 29 -21.64 3.87 -7.88
N LEU A 30 -20.71 3.60 -6.96
CA LEU A 30 -19.99 4.64 -6.23
C LEU A 30 -18.53 4.70 -6.68
N ALA A 31 -18.10 5.87 -7.19
CA ALA A 31 -16.69 6.14 -7.42
C ALA A 31 -16.02 6.49 -6.09
N ALA A 32 -15.13 5.61 -5.62
CA ALA A 32 -14.51 5.74 -4.29
C ALA A 32 -13.01 5.41 -4.35
N PRO A 33 -12.12 6.43 -4.51
CA PRO A 33 -10.69 6.27 -4.22
C PRO A 33 -10.47 6.07 -2.70
N SER A 34 -9.21 5.90 -2.28
CA SER A 34 -8.87 5.87 -0.86
C SER A 34 -9.20 7.21 -0.19
N ALA A 35 -9.74 7.16 1.03
CA ALA A 35 -10.28 8.32 1.75
C ALA A 35 -9.19 9.14 2.46
N ASN A 36 -8.14 9.51 1.74
CA ASN A 36 -7.02 10.32 2.20
C ASN A 36 -6.74 11.48 1.25
N ARG A 37 -5.97 12.47 1.71
CA ARG A 37 -5.36 13.47 0.85
C ARG A 37 -4.38 12.77 -0.10
N PHE A 38 -4.32 13.28 -1.31
CA PHE A 38 -3.49 12.71 -2.37
C PHE A 38 -2.03 12.51 -1.91
N GLY A 39 -1.45 11.35 -2.23
CA GLY A 39 -0.06 10.98 -1.90
C GLY A 39 0.18 10.49 -0.47
N ARG A 40 -0.71 10.81 0.48
CA ARG A 40 -0.60 10.40 1.90
C ARG A 40 -0.86 8.90 2.09
N ILE A 41 -0.48 8.40 3.26
CA ILE A 41 -0.76 7.02 3.71
C ILE A 41 -2.26 6.74 3.62
N SER A 42 -2.69 5.61 3.06
CA SER A 42 -4.12 5.27 3.01
C SER A 42 -4.72 5.09 4.41
N PRO A 43 -6.03 5.35 4.61
CA PRO A 43 -6.69 5.13 5.89
C PRO A 43 -7.17 3.68 6.02
N THR A 44 -7.01 3.10 7.21
CA THR A 44 -7.52 1.76 7.55
C THR A 44 -8.54 1.75 8.69
N THR A 45 -8.91 2.92 9.21
CA THR A 45 -9.91 3.11 10.28
C THR A 45 -10.67 4.41 10.03
N ALA A 46 -11.84 4.56 10.64
CA ALA A 46 -12.60 5.83 10.59
C ALA A 46 -11.83 7.00 11.22
N ALA A 47 -11.06 6.74 12.29
CA ALA A 47 -10.21 7.75 12.92
C ALA A 47 -9.17 8.31 11.94
N HIS A 48 -8.53 7.46 11.14
CA HIS A 48 -7.59 7.92 10.10
C HIS A 48 -8.25 8.83 9.06
N VAL A 49 -9.52 8.55 8.71
CA VAL A 49 -10.30 9.41 7.79
C VAL A 49 -10.68 10.73 8.45
N GLN A 50 -11.09 10.70 9.72
CA GLN A 50 -11.45 11.89 10.49
C GLN A 50 -10.26 12.85 10.65
N GLU A 51 -9.07 12.33 10.96
CA GLU A 51 -7.85 13.12 11.10
C GLU A 51 -7.46 13.86 9.81
N GLU A 52 -7.77 13.27 8.65
CA GLU A 52 -7.27 13.74 7.37
C GLU A 52 -8.28 14.54 6.55
N LEU A 53 -9.55 14.12 6.57
CA LEU A 53 -10.64 14.74 5.82
C LEU A 53 -11.56 15.55 6.73
N GLY A 54 -11.86 15.07 7.95
CA GLY A 54 -12.68 15.77 8.94
C GLY A 54 -13.92 16.43 8.35
N GLU A 55 -14.07 17.74 8.59
CA GLU A 55 -15.22 18.54 8.11
C GLU A 55 -15.26 18.75 6.59
N ARG A 56 -14.23 18.33 5.83
CA ARG A 56 -14.20 18.43 4.36
C ARG A 56 -15.13 17.41 3.70
N VAL A 57 -15.60 16.41 4.43
CA VAL A 57 -16.57 15.42 3.97
C VAL A 57 -17.86 15.53 4.77
N ALA A 58 -18.99 15.35 4.11
CA ALA A 58 -20.30 15.47 4.76
C ALA A 58 -20.58 14.33 5.76
N MET A 59 -19.92 13.18 5.60
CA MET A 59 -20.17 11.99 6.40
C MET A 59 -18.96 11.06 6.40
N ILE A 60 -18.73 10.40 7.53
CA ILE A 60 -17.81 9.27 7.68
C ILE A 60 -18.61 8.10 8.23
N LEU A 61 -18.58 6.97 7.53
CA LEU A 61 -19.19 5.72 8.00
C LEU A 61 -18.13 4.90 8.71
N ASP A 62 -18.31 4.69 10.02
CA ASP A 62 -17.44 3.82 10.80
C ASP A 62 -17.86 2.35 10.64
N GLY A 63 -17.03 1.59 9.92
CA GLY A 63 -17.18 0.15 9.74
C GLY A 63 -16.16 -0.68 10.53
N GLY A 64 -15.39 -0.06 11.43
CA GLY A 64 -14.25 -0.68 12.09
C GLY A 64 -12.96 -0.64 11.26
N ALA A 65 -11.97 -1.41 11.70
CA ALA A 65 -10.67 -1.51 11.03
C ALA A 65 -10.74 -2.40 9.77
N CYS A 66 -10.03 -2.02 8.71
CA CYS A 66 -9.91 -2.83 7.50
C CYS A 66 -9.26 -4.19 7.81
N GLU A 67 -9.88 -5.28 7.35
CA GLU A 67 -9.36 -6.66 7.55
C GLU A 67 -8.08 -6.94 6.77
N VAL A 68 -7.91 -6.33 5.59
CA VAL A 68 -6.76 -6.54 4.68
C VAL A 68 -5.67 -5.48 4.85
N GLY A 69 -6.04 -4.25 5.23
CA GLY A 69 -5.13 -3.12 5.46
C GLY A 69 -4.42 -2.52 4.24
N ILE A 70 -4.49 -3.14 3.05
CA ILE A 70 -3.97 -2.57 1.78
C ILE A 70 -5.04 -2.55 0.68
N GLU A 71 -4.77 -1.82 -0.40
CA GLU A 71 -5.72 -1.69 -1.51
C GLU A 71 -5.90 -2.97 -2.32
N SER A 72 -7.00 -3.03 -3.07
CA SER A 72 -7.34 -4.17 -3.93
C SER A 72 -6.30 -4.43 -5.02
N THR A 73 -6.15 -5.71 -5.36
CA THR A 73 -5.51 -6.14 -6.61
C THR A 73 -6.28 -5.53 -7.80
N ILE A 74 -5.56 -5.02 -8.80
CA ILE A 74 -6.15 -4.53 -10.05
C ILE A 74 -5.67 -5.44 -11.18
N LEU A 75 -6.61 -6.16 -11.80
CA LEU A 75 -6.39 -7.00 -12.96
C LEU A 75 -7.00 -6.33 -14.19
N ASP A 76 -6.21 -6.22 -15.25
CA ASP A 76 -6.64 -5.68 -16.54
C ASP A 76 -7.00 -6.79 -17.52
N PHE A 77 -8.16 -6.64 -18.16
CA PHE A 77 -8.69 -7.51 -19.21
C PHE A 77 -8.86 -6.80 -20.56
N SER A 78 -8.46 -5.54 -20.70
CA SER A 78 -8.60 -4.80 -21.95
C SER A 78 -7.57 -5.20 -23.03
N ARG A 79 -6.76 -6.24 -22.77
CA ARG A 79 -5.66 -6.73 -23.60
C ARG A 79 -5.70 -8.26 -23.68
N ASP A 80 -5.01 -8.83 -24.67
CA ASP A 80 -5.00 -10.28 -24.93
C ASP A 80 -4.50 -11.13 -23.75
N VAL A 81 -3.52 -10.60 -23.03
CA VAL A 81 -2.94 -11.23 -21.83
C VAL A 81 -3.36 -10.43 -20.60
N PRO A 82 -4.06 -11.02 -19.61
CA PRO A 82 -4.49 -10.32 -18.43
C PRO A 82 -3.26 -9.94 -17.63
N GLU A 83 -3.24 -8.71 -17.14
CA GLU A 83 -2.10 -8.18 -16.39
C GLU A 83 -2.55 -7.60 -15.07
N ILE A 84 -1.91 -8.00 -13.98
CA ILE A 84 -2.03 -7.34 -12.69
C ILE A 84 -1.29 -6.01 -12.74
N LEU A 85 -2.06 -4.93 -12.72
CA LEU A 85 -1.55 -3.56 -12.74
C LEU A 85 -1.17 -3.04 -11.37
N ARG A 86 -1.81 -3.59 -10.32
CA ARG A 86 -1.48 -3.32 -8.93
C ARG A 86 -1.65 -4.59 -8.11
N PRO A 87 -0.60 -5.10 -7.44
CA PRO A 87 -0.73 -6.27 -6.58
C PRO A 87 -1.59 -5.94 -5.35
N GLY A 88 -2.23 -6.93 -4.75
CA GLY A 88 -3.03 -6.78 -3.53
C GLY A 88 -3.23 -8.14 -2.87
N ALA A 89 -4.27 -8.29 -2.06
CA ALA A 89 -4.53 -9.55 -1.35
C ALA A 89 -4.88 -10.74 -2.25
N ILE A 90 -5.40 -10.49 -3.46
CA ILE A 90 -5.69 -11.55 -4.42
C ILE A 90 -4.41 -11.81 -5.22
N SER A 91 -3.86 -13.02 -5.09
CA SER A 91 -2.60 -13.41 -5.72
C SER A 91 -2.77 -13.74 -7.22
N PRO A 92 -1.68 -13.68 -8.02
CA PRO A 92 -1.70 -14.21 -9.39
C PRO A 92 -2.17 -15.66 -9.47
N GLU A 93 -1.84 -16.47 -8.47
CA GLU A 93 -2.19 -17.89 -8.38
C GLU A 93 -3.69 -18.08 -8.08
N ASP A 94 -4.29 -17.23 -7.24
CA ASP A 94 -5.73 -17.23 -7.01
C ASP A 94 -6.52 -16.85 -8.25
N ILE A 95 -6.03 -15.87 -9.00
CA ILE A 95 -6.61 -15.46 -10.28
C ILE A 95 -6.50 -16.60 -11.29
N ALA A 96 -5.31 -17.23 -11.39
CA ALA A 96 -5.05 -18.35 -12.29
C ALA A 96 -6.02 -19.52 -12.07
N ARG A 97 -6.35 -19.81 -10.81
CA ARG A 97 -7.30 -20.87 -10.44
C ARG A 97 -8.70 -20.63 -11.00
N VAL A 98 -9.09 -19.38 -11.22
CA VAL A 98 -10.40 -18.99 -11.76
C VAL A 98 -10.38 -18.85 -13.27
N ILE A 99 -9.37 -18.17 -13.83
CA ILE A 99 -9.33 -17.85 -15.27
C ILE A 99 -8.57 -18.88 -16.12
N GLY A 100 -7.99 -19.91 -15.51
CA GLY A 100 -7.28 -21.00 -16.18
C GLY A 100 -5.88 -20.66 -16.71
N ARG A 101 -5.39 -19.43 -16.49
CA ARG A 101 -4.03 -18.99 -16.86
C ARG A 101 -3.50 -17.98 -15.85
N ARG A 102 -2.19 -18.01 -15.58
CA ARG A 102 -1.57 -17.02 -14.69
C ARG A 102 -1.54 -15.66 -15.39
N PRO A 103 -2.07 -14.59 -14.78
CA PRO A 103 -1.93 -13.25 -15.34
C PRO A 103 -0.46 -12.81 -15.28
N ARG A 104 -0.06 -11.96 -16.22
CA ARG A 104 1.21 -11.22 -16.10
C ARG A 104 1.14 -10.32 -14.89
N VAL A 105 2.27 -10.03 -14.28
CA VAL A 105 2.36 -9.02 -13.21
C VAL A 105 3.24 -7.91 -13.72
N ARG A 106 2.74 -6.67 -13.66
CA ARG A 106 3.50 -5.51 -14.11
C ARG A 106 4.83 -5.43 -13.35
N GLY A 107 5.93 -5.39 -14.09
CA GLY A 107 7.29 -5.28 -13.53
C GLY A 107 7.93 -6.62 -13.13
N GLU A 108 7.23 -7.76 -13.26
CA GLU A 108 7.91 -9.07 -13.25
C GLU A 108 8.70 -9.23 -14.55
N VAL A 109 9.98 -9.61 -14.43
CA VAL A 109 10.81 -9.97 -15.58
C VAL A 109 10.33 -11.35 -16.08
N GLU A 110 9.58 -11.38 -17.18
CA GLU A 110 9.34 -12.62 -17.89
C GLU A 110 10.56 -12.97 -18.77
N PRO A 111 10.86 -14.27 -19.00
CA PRO A 111 11.74 -14.65 -20.09
C PRO A 111 11.18 -14.09 -21.41
N ALA A 112 12.07 -13.51 -22.23
CA ALA A 112 11.71 -12.68 -23.37
C ALA A 112 10.64 -13.32 -24.27
N PRO A 113 9.62 -12.56 -24.73
CA PRO A 113 8.73 -13.03 -25.78
C PRO A 113 9.49 -13.14 -27.11
N SER A 114 9.04 -14.05 -27.98
CA SER A 114 9.44 -14.12 -29.38
C SER A 114 9.19 -12.79 -30.11
N ALA A 115 10.04 -12.47 -31.08
CA ALA A 115 10.23 -11.16 -31.72
C ALA A 115 9.04 -10.54 -32.51
N ASP A 116 7.82 -11.06 -32.37
CA ASP A 116 6.65 -10.65 -33.16
C ASP A 116 5.55 -9.92 -32.35
N ALA A 117 5.85 -9.41 -31.15
CA ALA A 117 4.87 -8.65 -30.38
C ALA A 117 4.66 -7.24 -30.98
N ALA A 118 3.53 -7.04 -31.65
CA ALA A 118 3.02 -5.72 -32.02
C ALA A 118 3.03 -4.76 -30.83
N VAL A 119 3.16 -3.46 -31.09
CA VAL A 119 3.13 -2.39 -30.07
C VAL A 119 1.86 -2.54 -29.25
N ALA A 120 1.98 -3.12 -28.05
CA ALA A 120 0.85 -3.27 -27.15
C ALA A 120 0.35 -1.87 -26.76
N PRO A 121 -0.97 -1.64 -26.73
CA PRO A 121 -1.51 -0.37 -26.26
C PRO A 121 -1.00 -0.05 -24.85
N LEU A 122 -0.78 1.24 -24.58
CA LEU A 122 -0.36 1.73 -23.26
C LEU A 122 -1.32 1.19 -22.20
N ALA A 123 -0.76 0.49 -21.21
CA ALA A 123 -1.55 -0.09 -20.14
C ALA A 123 -2.30 1.01 -19.37
N PRO A 124 -3.55 0.77 -18.92
CA PRO A 124 -4.37 1.81 -18.34
C PRO A 124 -3.74 2.34 -17.05
N ARG A 125 -4.00 3.63 -16.79
CA ARG A 125 -3.60 4.31 -15.55
C ARG A 125 -4.51 3.83 -14.43
N VAL A 126 -3.89 3.41 -13.33
CA VAL A 126 -4.58 2.89 -12.15
C VAL A 126 -4.17 3.66 -10.90
N SER A 127 -5.07 3.76 -9.92
CA SER A 127 -4.78 4.43 -8.64
C SER A 127 -3.60 3.76 -7.92
N GLY A 128 -2.73 4.57 -7.33
CA GLY A 128 -1.54 4.09 -6.63
C GLY A 128 -0.38 3.66 -7.53
N ALA A 129 -0.45 3.89 -8.85
CA ALA A 129 0.63 3.57 -9.79
C ALA A 129 1.79 4.59 -9.79
N LEU A 130 1.65 5.73 -9.10
CA LEU A 130 2.69 6.75 -9.01
C LEU A 130 3.89 6.25 -8.22
N ALA A 131 5.09 6.68 -8.62
CA ALA A 131 6.34 6.31 -7.97
C ALA A 131 6.39 6.78 -6.51
N ALA A 132 5.82 7.95 -6.22
CA ALA A 132 5.63 8.48 -4.87
C ALA A 132 4.15 8.36 -4.48
N HIS A 133 3.84 7.47 -3.53
CA HIS A 133 2.49 7.25 -3.03
C HIS A 133 2.53 6.53 -1.67
N TYR A 134 1.49 6.68 -0.85
CA TYR A 134 1.40 6.11 0.51
C TYR A 134 2.47 6.65 1.47
N ALA A 135 2.97 7.86 1.22
CA ALA A 135 4.17 8.36 1.86
C ALA A 135 3.86 9.04 3.20
N PRO A 136 4.63 8.72 4.27
CA PRO A 136 4.68 9.54 5.49
C PRO A 136 5.29 10.92 5.22
N ARG A 137 5.09 11.88 6.14
CA ARG A 137 5.86 13.14 6.14
C ARG A 137 7.31 12.87 6.52
N THR A 138 7.52 12.03 7.51
CA THR A 138 8.85 11.66 7.98
C THR A 138 9.60 10.87 6.90
N PRO A 139 10.87 11.22 6.58
CA PRO A 139 11.71 10.44 5.69
C PRO A 139 11.77 8.97 6.08
N LEU A 140 11.50 8.09 5.12
CA LEU A 140 11.41 6.65 5.30
C LEU A 140 12.55 5.95 4.57
N ARG A 141 13.22 5.01 5.24
CA ARG A 141 14.28 4.18 4.66
C ARG A 141 14.01 2.69 4.89
N LEU A 142 14.19 1.89 3.85
CA LEU A 142 14.26 0.43 3.98
C LEU A 142 15.68 0.04 4.39
N VAL A 143 15.81 -0.76 5.44
CA VAL A 143 17.11 -1.16 6.01
C VAL A 143 17.16 -2.68 6.11
N GLU A 144 18.28 -3.26 5.68
CA GLU A 144 18.51 -4.70 5.78
C GLU A 144 18.41 -5.17 7.24
N PRO A 145 17.78 -6.33 7.53
CA PRO A 145 17.54 -6.78 8.90
C PRO A 145 18.79 -6.81 9.78
N ALA A 146 19.94 -7.19 9.18
CA ALA A 146 21.23 -7.27 9.87
C ALA A 146 21.77 -5.92 10.34
N LEU A 147 21.35 -4.82 9.71
CA LEU A 147 21.84 -3.46 9.99
C LEU A 147 20.83 -2.62 10.77
N LEU A 148 19.57 -3.05 10.85
CA LEU A 148 18.46 -2.23 11.35
C LEU A 148 18.70 -1.66 12.77
N ALA A 149 19.06 -2.52 13.72
CA ALA A 149 19.25 -2.10 15.11
C ALA A 149 20.49 -1.21 15.28
N GLU A 150 21.57 -1.52 14.56
CA GLU A 150 22.82 -0.75 14.58
C GLU A 150 22.62 0.65 13.97
N GLU A 151 22.01 0.73 12.78
CA GLU A 151 21.71 2.01 12.14
C GLU A 151 20.76 2.87 12.98
N ALA A 152 19.73 2.27 13.57
CA ALA A 152 18.81 2.98 14.46
C ALA A 152 19.54 3.56 15.68
N ALA A 153 20.38 2.77 16.33
CA ALA A 153 21.14 3.19 17.51
C ALA A 153 22.19 4.26 17.17
N ALA A 154 22.82 4.19 15.99
CA ALA A 154 23.75 5.19 15.51
C ALA A 154 23.07 6.55 15.30
N LEU A 155 21.98 6.59 14.54
CA LEU A 155 21.21 7.82 14.31
C LEU A 155 20.67 8.43 15.62
N ALA A 156 20.20 7.59 16.54
CA ALA A 156 19.78 8.03 17.87
C ALA A 156 20.95 8.55 18.73
N GLY A 157 22.16 8.00 18.56
CA GLY A 157 23.39 8.48 19.19
C GLY A 157 23.83 9.86 18.68
N GLU A 158 23.51 10.18 17.44
CA GLU A 158 23.72 11.49 16.83
C GLU A 158 22.65 12.53 17.23
N GLY A 159 21.66 12.12 18.04
CA GLY A 159 20.61 12.99 18.56
C GLY A 159 19.34 13.04 17.70
N SER A 160 19.23 12.21 16.66
CA SER A 160 18.00 12.09 15.86
C SER A 160 16.93 11.30 16.60
N ARG A 161 15.66 11.69 16.43
CA ARG A 161 14.51 10.89 16.87
C ARG A 161 14.21 9.83 15.80
N VAL A 162 14.33 8.55 16.17
CA VAL A 162 14.22 7.44 15.22
C VAL A 162 13.00 6.58 15.55
N ALA A 163 12.16 6.40 14.55
CA ALA A 163 11.05 5.45 14.55
C ALA A 163 11.45 4.19 13.76
N VAL A 164 11.11 3.01 14.27
CA VAL A 164 11.43 1.73 13.63
C VAL A 164 10.18 0.87 13.46
N LEU A 165 10.02 0.29 12.27
CA LEU A 165 9.06 -0.77 11.99
C LEU A 165 9.79 -2.07 11.63
N ALA A 166 9.71 -3.06 12.50
CA ALA A 166 10.33 -4.37 12.31
C ALA A 166 9.29 -5.50 12.20
N HIS A 167 9.73 -6.67 11.75
CA HIS A 167 8.92 -7.89 11.75
C HIS A 167 9.71 -9.12 12.22
N SER A 168 11.03 -9.18 11.98
CA SER A 168 11.87 -10.30 12.43
C SER A 168 12.88 -9.90 13.51
N ILE A 169 13.25 -8.62 13.56
CA ILE A 169 14.20 -8.10 14.56
C ILE A 169 13.45 -7.73 15.85
N PRO A 170 13.88 -8.24 17.02
CA PRO A 170 13.30 -7.86 18.29
C PRO A 170 13.66 -6.43 18.67
N ASP A 171 12.77 -5.78 19.42
CA ASP A 171 13.01 -4.46 19.98
C ASP A 171 14.23 -4.48 20.92
N PRO A 172 15.29 -3.68 20.65
CA PRO A 172 16.47 -3.61 21.51
C PRO A 172 16.19 -2.98 22.89
N GLN A 173 14.97 -2.49 23.16
CA GLN A 173 14.57 -1.82 24.39
C GLN A 173 15.39 -0.54 24.66
N ASP A 174 15.81 0.14 23.59
CA ASP A 174 16.50 1.43 23.68
C ASP A 174 15.44 2.55 23.80
N GLY A 175 15.39 3.21 24.96
CA GLY A 175 14.43 4.29 25.23
C GLY A 175 14.55 5.52 24.33
N ARG A 176 15.59 5.60 23.49
CA ARG A 176 15.75 6.65 22.46
C ARG A 176 14.97 6.33 21.17
N LEU A 177 14.56 5.07 20.99
CA LEU A 177 13.88 4.60 19.79
C LEU A 177 12.37 4.47 20.03
N THR A 178 11.58 4.80 19.00
CA THR A 178 10.17 4.37 18.94
C THR A 178 10.10 3.10 18.11
N TRP A 179 9.99 1.94 18.75
CA TRP A 179 9.97 0.65 18.08
C TRP A 179 8.54 0.09 17.94
N ARG A 180 8.20 -0.42 16.75
CA ARG A 180 6.98 -1.19 16.51
C ARG A 180 7.32 -2.47 15.76
N SER A 181 6.68 -3.57 16.16
CA SER A 181 6.78 -4.85 15.47
C SER A 181 5.44 -5.23 14.85
N LEU A 182 5.46 -5.64 13.59
CA LEU A 182 4.34 -6.30 12.91
C LEU A 182 4.60 -7.79 12.80
N PRO A 183 3.56 -8.63 12.66
CA PRO A 183 3.74 -10.06 12.44
C PRO A 183 4.55 -10.34 11.16
N ALA A 184 5.42 -11.35 11.21
CA ALA A 184 6.21 -11.84 10.07
C ALA A 184 5.39 -12.71 9.10
N GLU A 185 4.11 -12.39 8.91
CA GLU A 185 3.19 -13.07 8.01
C GLU A 185 2.59 -12.03 7.04
N PRO A 186 2.65 -12.25 5.71
CA PRO A 186 2.30 -11.21 4.74
C PRO A 186 0.91 -10.59 4.92
N ALA A 187 -0.12 -11.39 5.21
CA ALA A 187 -1.48 -10.87 5.35
C ALA A 187 -1.64 -10.02 6.61
N ALA A 188 -1.14 -10.50 7.76
CA ALA A 188 -1.16 -9.77 9.02
C ALA A 188 -0.28 -8.51 8.97
N TYR A 189 0.87 -8.55 8.28
CA TYR A 189 1.70 -7.37 8.06
C TYR A 189 0.96 -6.35 7.19
N ALA A 190 0.33 -6.79 6.09
CA ALA A 190 -0.48 -5.91 5.24
C ALA A 190 -1.62 -5.24 6.02
N GLN A 191 -2.29 -5.98 6.90
CA GLN A 191 -3.36 -5.46 7.76
C GLN A 191 -2.86 -4.31 8.64
N GLY A 192 -1.69 -4.48 9.27
CA GLY A 192 -1.12 -3.51 10.21
C GLY A 192 -0.26 -2.41 9.60
N LEU A 193 0.11 -2.51 8.32
CA LEU A 193 1.10 -1.63 7.68
C LEU A 193 0.74 -0.15 7.82
N TYR A 194 -0.40 0.28 7.26
CA TYR A 194 -0.73 1.69 7.21
C TYR A 194 -1.04 2.30 8.58
N ALA A 195 -1.65 1.52 9.49
CA ALA A 195 -1.87 1.96 10.86
C ALA A 195 -0.54 2.19 11.59
N SER A 196 0.43 1.29 11.40
CA SER A 196 1.77 1.46 11.97
C SER A 196 2.52 2.63 11.33
N LEU A 197 2.48 2.79 10.01
CA LEU A 197 3.10 3.95 9.35
C LEU A 197 2.53 5.27 9.84
N ARG A 198 1.21 5.37 10.00
CA ARG A 198 0.55 6.57 10.55
C ARG A 198 0.98 6.84 11.99
N ALA A 199 1.01 5.81 12.82
CA ALA A 199 1.46 5.94 14.21
C ALA A 199 2.92 6.41 14.29
N LEU A 200 3.81 5.88 13.44
CA LEU A 200 5.22 6.30 13.39
C LEU A 200 5.39 7.71 12.78
N ASP A 201 4.58 8.09 11.79
CA ASP A 201 4.58 9.45 11.23
C ASP A 201 4.10 10.49 12.27
N ALA A 202 3.21 10.08 13.19
CA ALA A 202 2.65 10.94 14.22
C ALA A 202 3.58 11.21 15.42
N VAL A 203 4.60 10.36 15.66
CA VAL A 203 5.55 10.60 16.77
C VAL A 203 6.52 11.76 16.49
N GLY A 204 6.51 12.28 15.26
CA GLY A 204 7.37 13.37 14.84
C GLY A 204 8.85 12.95 14.81
N ALA A 205 9.14 11.70 14.47
CA ALA A 205 10.52 11.24 14.27
C ALA A 205 11.17 11.99 13.10
N ASP A 206 12.51 12.08 13.14
CA ASP A 206 13.31 12.65 12.06
C ASP A 206 13.51 11.61 10.95
N PHE A 207 13.51 10.31 11.31
CA PHE A 207 13.56 9.18 10.37
C PHE A 207 12.62 8.05 10.79
N ILE A 208 12.00 7.40 9.80
CA ILE A 208 11.37 6.09 9.93
C ILE A 208 12.27 5.05 9.24
N LEU A 209 12.81 4.11 10.00
CA LEU A 209 13.51 2.95 9.47
C LEU A 209 12.55 1.77 9.43
N ILE A 210 12.49 1.07 8.30
CA ILE A 210 11.66 -0.11 8.14
C ILE A 210 12.55 -1.28 7.74
N GLU A 211 12.39 -2.39 8.45
CA GLU A 211 13.03 -3.64 8.11
C GLU A 211 12.67 -4.05 6.67
N ALA A 212 13.67 -4.27 5.83
CA ALA A 212 13.47 -4.78 4.48
C ALA A 212 12.71 -6.11 4.52
N LEU A 213 11.68 -6.22 3.68
CA LEU A 213 10.81 -7.38 3.65
C LEU A 213 11.51 -8.58 3.00
N PRO A 214 11.15 -9.81 3.39
CA PRO A 214 11.59 -10.99 2.68
C PRO A 214 11.17 -10.96 1.21
N GLY A 215 12.00 -11.53 0.34
CA GLY A 215 11.60 -11.79 -1.03
C GLY A 215 10.46 -12.81 -1.11
N GLY A 216 9.78 -12.86 -2.25
CA GLY A 216 8.80 -13.90 -2.57
C GLY A 216 7.40 -13.37 -2.87
N PRO A 217 6.51 -14.25 -3.38
CA PRO A 217 5.23 -13.85 -3.95
C PRO A 217 4.27 -13.23 -2.93
N GLY A 218 4.23 -13.73 -1.69
CA GLY A 218 3.34 -13.22 -0.64
C GLY A 218 3.63 -11.77 -0.23
N TRP A 219 4.89 -11.34 -0.29
CA TRP A 219 5.31 -10.01 0.12
C TRP A 219 5.18 -8.94 -0.96
N ARG A 220 4.94 -9.32 -2.22
CA ARG A 220 4.91 -8.39 -3.36
C ARG A 220 3.95 -7.23 -3.17
N ALA A 221 2.77 -7.51 -2.61
CA ALA A 221 1.78 -6.48 -2.37
C ALA A 221 2.33 -5.44 -1.38
N VAL A 222 2.85 -5.87 -0.24
CA VAL A 222 3.42 -4.99 0.80
C VAL A 222 4.67 -4.25 0.28
N ALA A 223 5.56 -4.96 -0.42
CA ALA A 223 6.78 -4.40 -1.00
C ALA A 223 6.48 -3.29 -2.03
N ASP A 224 5.45 -3.44 -2.86
CA ASP A 224 5.01 -2.37 -3.78
C ASP A 224 4.63 -1.10 -3.02
N ARG A 225 3.94 -1.20 -1.86
CA ARG A 225 3.54 -0.04 -1.05
C ARG A 225 4.74 0.61 -0.39
N LEU A 226 5.60 -0.20 0.24
CA LEU A 226 6.80 0.31 0.91
C LEU A 226 7.78 0.96 -0.05
N GLY A 227 7.98 0.39 -1.24
CA GLY A 227 8.82 0.99 -2.27
C GLY A 227 8.32 2.37 -2.70
N ARG A 228 7.00 2.52 -2.90
CA ARG A 228 6.38 3.81 -3.23
C ARG A 228 6.42 4.81 -2.07
N ALA A 229 6.22 4.32 -0.85
CA ALA A 229 6.27 5.15 0.35
C ALA A 229 7.69 5.69 0.58
N ALA A 230 8.73 4.87 0.37
CA ALA A 230 10.13 5.30 0.47
C ALA A 230 10.46 6.42 -0.52
N VAL A 231 10.06 6.27 -1.79
CA VAL A 231 10.30 7.27 -2.84
C VAL A 231 9.57 8.59 -2.57
N GLY A 232 8.35 8.54 -2.00
CA GLY A 232 7.55 9.72 -1.72
C GLY A 232 7.76 10.38 -0.36
N SER A 233 8.49 9.73 0.56
CA SER A 233 8.68 10.21 1.93
C SER A 233 9.57 11.44 2.01
N GLY A 234 9.41 12.25 3.06
CA GLY A 234 10.20 13.47 3.24
C GLY A 234 9.82 14.62 2.29
N GLY A 235 8.80 14.45 1.44
CA GLY A 235 8.21 15.53 0.67
C GLY A 235 7.45 16.49 1.58
N GLY A 236 7.87 17.76 1.61
CA GLY A 236 7.03 18.83 2.16
C GLY A 236 5.77 19.00 1.32
N ASP A 237 4.67 19.43 1.96
CA ASP A 237 3.47 19.92 1.23
C ASP A 237 3.93 21.10 0.35
N ALA A 238 4.29 20.82 -0.91
CA ALA A 238 4.51 21.80 -1.95
C ALA A 238 3.18 22.16 -2.62
#